data_AF-A0A8D8HUA1-F1
#
_entry.id   AF-A0A8D8HUA1-F1
#
_cell.length_a   1.000
_cell.length_b   1.000
_cell.length_c   1.000
_cell.angle_alpha   90.00
_cell.angle_beta   90.00
_cell.angle_gamma   90.00
#
_symmetry.space_group_name_H-M   'P 1'
#
loop_
_entity.id
_entity.type
_entity.pdbx_description
1 polymer ?
#
loop_
_entity_poly.entity_id
_entity_poly.type
_entity_poly.pdbx_seq_one_letter_code
_entity_poly.pdbx_strand_id
1 'polypeptide(L)'
;MDPVSLQQLLELRVPFIKIGSGDADNVPMLRTAAAATTIPIIVSTGMQSWSQVQNIHSIIKTHPSAALLHCISAYPTPPEQALLNLVPLYKRHFPELVVGYSGHELGLQLSVASVLAGARIVERHFTLDK
;
A
#
# COMPACT_ATOMS: atom_id res chain seq x y z
N MET A 1 6.94 -3.45 10.69
CA MET A 1 6.11 -4.55 11.23
C MET A 1 7.06 -5.68 11.53
N ASP A 2 7.04 -6.17 12.76
CA ASP A 2 7.84 -7.29 13.20
C ASP A 2 6.99 -8.57 13.34
N PRO A 3 7.61 -9.75 13.55
CA PRO A 3 6.88 -11.00 13.71
C PRO A 3 5.94 -11.04 14.91
N VAL A 4 6.25 -10.33 16.00
CA VAL A 4 5.40 -10.29 17.20
C VAL A 4 4.10 -9.56 16.88
N SER A 5 4.20 -8.41 16.23
CA SER A 5 3.07 -7.61 15.77
C SER A 5 2.19 -8.39 14.78
N LEU A 6 2.79 -9.15 13.84
CA LEU A 6 2.04 -9.99 12.92
C LEU A 6 1.20 -11.02 13.67
N GLN A 7 1.81 -11.74 14.61
CA GLN A 7 1.14 -12.77 15.39
C GLN A 7 -0.03 -12.19 16.19
N GLN A 8 0.16 -11.04 16.82
CA GLN A 8 -0.90 -10.33 17.55
C GLN A 8 -2.08 -9.94 16.64
N LEU A 9 -1.81 -9.45 15.42
CA LEU A 9 -2.87 -9.13 14.46
C LEU A 9 -3.69 -10.37 14.07
N LEU A 10 -3.04 -11.52 13.88
CA LEU A 10 -3.71 -12.78 13.58
C LEU A 10 -4.57 -13.27 14.75
N GLU A 11 -4.08 -13.17 15.97
CA GLU A 11 -4.81 -13.50 17.19
C GLU A 11 -6.05 -12.62 17.39
N LEU A 12 -5.93 -11.33 17.07
CA LEU A 12 -7.03 -10.37 17.09
C LEU A 12 -8.04 -10.57 15.95
N ARG A 13 -7.75 -11.45 14.98
CA ARG A 13 -8.61 -11.74 13.81
C ARG A 13 -8.98 -10.48 13.04
N VAL A 14 -7.99 -9.61 12.80
CA VAL A 14 -8.20 -8.40 12.01
C VAL A 14 -8.70 -8.72 10.59
N PRO A 15 -9.49 -7.83 9.96
CA PRO A 15 -10.05 -8.11 8.64
C PRO A 15 -9.02 -8.00 7.50
N PHE A 16 -7.88 -7.35 7.72
CA PHE A 16 -6.80 -7.21 6.76
C PHE A 16 -5.50 -6.79 7.47
N ILE A 17 -4.36 -6.97 6.80
CA ILE A 17 -3.04 -6.53 7.26
C ILE A 17 -2.52 -5.44 6.33
N LYS A 18 -2.09 -4.32 6.91
CA LYS A 18 -1.41 -3.23 6.20
C LYS A 18 0.08 -3.29 6.47
N ILE A 19 0.88 -3.33 5.41
CA ILE A 19 2.34 -3.20 5.45
C ILE A 19 2.70 -1.79 4.95
N GLY A 20 3.31 -1.00 5.84
CA GLY A 20 3.71 0.37 5.56
C GLY A 20 4.90 0.46 4.60
N SER A 21 5.07 1.62 3.97
CA SER A 21 6.15 1.87 2.99
C SER A 21 7.55 1.57 3.52
N GLY A 22 7.80 1.82 4.83
CA GLY A 22 9.09 1.56 5.47
C GLY A 22 9.40 0.08 5.72
N ASP A 23 8.41 -0.81 5.59
CA ASP A 23 8.58 -2.26 5.70
C ASP A 23 8.36 -2.98 4.36
N ALA A 24 8.06 -2.24 3.30
CA ALA A 24 7.61 -2.81 2.03
C ALA A 24 8.69 -3.68 1.38
N ASP A 25 9.96 -3.33 1.52
CA ASP A 25 11.11 -4.09 1.03
C ASP A 25 11.75 -5.00 2.11
N ASN A 26 11.12 -5.15 3.28
CA ASN A 26 11.46 -6.20 4.23
C ASN A 26 10.95 -7.56 3.71
N VAL A 27 11.70 -8.12 2.76
CA VAL A 27 11.34 -9.35 2.03
C VAL A 27 11.03 -10.53 2.96
N PRO A 28 11.83 -10.84 4.00
CA PRO A 28 11.49 -11.92 4.92
C PRO A 28 10.13 -11.72 5.58
N MET A 29 9.85 -10.51 6.07
CA MET A 29 8.59 -10.22 6.73
C MET A 29 7.40 -10.26 5.76
N LEU A 30 7.55 -9.69 4.56
CA LEU A 30 6.50 -9.71 3.54
C LEU A 30 6.14 -11.15 3.12
N ARG A 31 7.14 -12.03 2.97
CA ARG A 31 6.92 -13.46 2.70
C ARG A 31 6.21 -14.15 3.85
N THR A 32 6.63 -13.89 5.09
CA THR A 32 5.98 -14.44 6.28
C THR A 32 4.52 -14.01 6.36
N ALA A 33 4.23 -12.72 6.20
CA ALA A 33 2.86 -12.20 6.20
C ALA A 33 2.01 -12.85 5.10
N ALA A 34 2.52 -12.93 3.87
CA ALA A 34 1.81 -13.55 2.74
C ALA A 34 1.58 -15.06 2.89
N ALA A 35 2.43 -15.77 3.64
CA ALA A 35 2.27 -17.21 3.87
C ALA A 35 1.41 -17.53 5.10
N ALA A 36 1.36 -16.63 6.09
CA ALA A 36 0.73 -16.89 7.38
C ALA A 36 -0.80 -16.82 7.36
N THR A 37 -1.40 -16.26 6.32
CA THR A 37 -2.84 -15.99 6.29
C THR A 37 -3.38 -15.92 4.86
N THR A 38 -4.71 -15.89 4.76
CA THR A 38 -5.44 -15.62 3.51
C THR A 38 -6.24 -14.31 3.59
N ILE A 39 -6.24 -13.63 4.75
CA ILE A 39 -6.89 -12.32 4.89
C ILE A 39 -6.17 -11.28 4.03
N PRO A 40 -6.88 -10.27 3.50
CA PRO A 40 -6.30 -9.28 2.60
C PRO A 40 -5.00 -8.64 3.13
N ILE A 41 -4.01 -8.51 2.25
CA ILE A 41 -2.75 -7.80 2.53
C ILE A 41 -2.66 -6.56 1.64
N ILE A 42 -2.39 -5.41 2.25
CA ILE A 42 -2.26 -4.13 1.57
C ILE A 42 -0.84 -3.61 1.78
N VAL A 43 -0.10 -3.33 0.72
CA VAL A 43 1.29 -2.86 0.79
C VAL A 43 1.41 -1.47 0.17
N SER A 44 1.93 -0.49 0.92
CA SER A 44 2.27 0.83 0.34
C SER A 44 3.68 0.81 -0.24
N THR A 45 3.91 1.53 -1.34
CA THR A 45 5.19 1.51 -2.06
C THR A 45 5.97 2.82 -1.96
N GLY A 46 5.74 3.64 -0.93
CA GLY A 46 6.54 4.85 -0.74
C GLY A 46 8.02 4.50 -0.50
N MET A 47 8.93 5.35 -0.95
CA MET A 47 10.40 5.12 -0.89
C MET A 47 10.91 3.93 -1.72
N GLN A 48 10.05 3.23 -2.46
CA GLN A 48 10.44 2.07 -3.24
C GLN A 48 10.76 2.45 -4.69
N SER A 49 11.89 1.97 -5.20
CA SER A 49 12.21 1.99 -6.62
C SER A 49 11.30 1.05 -7.41
N TRP A 50 11.23 1.22 -8.72
CA TRP A 50 10.43 0.35 -9.59
C TRP A 50 10.81 -1.14 -9.44
N SER A 51 12.10 -1.47 -9.34
CA SER A 51 12.55 -2.85 -9.15
C SER A 51 12.15 -3.42 -7.79
N GLN A 52 12.17 -2.61 -6.73
CA GLN A 52 11.64 -3.01 -5.41
C GLN A 52 10.13 -3.26 -5.49
N VAL A 53 9.36 -2.42 -6.18
CA VAL A 53 7.92 -2.64 -6.38
C VAL A 53 7.64 -3.93 -7.15
N GLN A 54 8.44 -4.23 -8.19
CA GLN A 54 8.33 -5.51 -8.92
C GLN A 54 8.66 -6.71 -8.03
N ASN A 55 9.64 -6.59 -7.14
CA ASN A 55 9.96 -7.64 -6.17
C ASN A 55 8.82 -7.85 -5.17
N ILE A 56 8.26 -6.78 -4.62
CA ILE A 56 7.08 -6.81 -3.73
C ILE A 56 5.91 -7.50 -4.43
N HIS A 57 5.59 -7.08 -5.66
CA HIS A 57 4.57 -7.71 -6.50
C HIS A 57 4.81 -9.21 -6.66
N SER A 58 6.05 -9.62 -6.98
CA SER A 58 6.39 -11.03 -7.16
C SER A 58 6.10 -11.90 -5.93
N ILE A 59 6.16 -11.32 -4.74
CA ILE A 59 5.91 -11.99 -3.46
C ILE A 59 4.41 -12.11 -3.19
N ILE A 60 3.63 -11.05 -3.45
CA ILE A 60 2.22 -11.00 -3.06
C ILE A 60 1.24 -11.36 -4.18
N LYS A 61 1.68 -11.45 -5.45
CA LYS A 61 0.80 -11.71 -6.60
C LYS A 61 0.02 -13.02 -6.54
N THR A 62 0.51 -14.03 -5.81
CA THR A 62 -0.17 -15.32 -5.63
C THR A 62 -1.03 -15.35 -4.38
N HIS A 63 -1.02 -14.30 -3.57
CA HIS A 63 -1.88 -14.20 -2.39
C HIS A 63 -3.33 -14.03 -2.86
N PRO A 64 -4.32 -14.74 -2.25
CA PRO A 64 -5.70 -14.74 -2.72
C PRO A 64 -6.38 -13.36 -2.68
N SER A 65 -5.89 -12.45 -1.83
CA SER A 65 -6.38 -11.08 -1.74
C SER A 65 -5.25 -10.11 -1.39
N ALA A 66 -4.76 -9.36 -2.38
CA ALA A 66 -3.66 -8.44 -2.19
C ALA A 66 -3.85 -7.11 -2.93
N ALA A 67 -3.30 -6.04 -2.36
CA ALA A 67 -3.35 -4.70 -2.92
C ALA A 67 -2.00 -3.98 -2.84
N LEU A 68 -1.71 -3.16 -3.84
CA LEU A 68 -0.59 -2.22 -3.88
C LEU A 68 -1.10 -0.79 -3.84
N LEU A 69 -0.57 0.02 -2.93
CA LEU A 69 -0.89 1.45 -2.85
C LEU A 69 0.28 2.28 -3.35
N HIS A 70 0.01 3.12 -4.36
CA HIS A 70 0.88 4.24 -4.68
C HIS A 70 0.93 5.21 -3.49
N CYS A 71 2.12 5.69 -3.15
CA CYS A 71 2.37 6.49 -1.97
C CYS A 71 3.64 7.32 -2.15
N ILE A 72 3.64 8.55 -1.64
CA ILE A 72 4.84 9.38 -1.52
C ILE A 72 5.13 9.57 -0.04
N SER A 73 6.32 9.19 0.44
CA SER A 73 6.69 9.29 1.86
C SER A 73 7.18 10.70 2.23
N ALA A 74 6.37 11.72 1.96
CA ALA A 74 6.58 13.11 2.36
C ALA A 74 5.35 13.63 3.12
N TYR A 75 5.55 14.33 4.24
CA TYR A 75 4.47 14.70 5.17
C TYR A 75 4.55 16.21 5.51
N PRO A 76 3.76 17.08 4.86
CA PRO A 76 2.83 16.76 3.77
C PRO A 76 3.53 16.57 2.41
N THR A 77 2.92 15.81 1.52
CA THR A 77 3.34 15.70 0.12
C THR A 77 2.87 16.93 -0.66
N PRO A 78 3.76 17.70 -1.31
CA PRO A 78 3.37 18.79 -2.21
C PRO A 78 2.53 18.25 -3.38
N PRO A 79 1.44 18.92 -3.79
CA PRO A 79 0.54 18.39 -4.82
C PRO A 79 1.22 18.02 -6.14
N GLU A 80 2.17 18.84 -6.59
CA GLU A 80 2.98 18.64 -7.79
C GLU A 80 3.93 17.43 -7.70
N GLN A 81 4.19 16.92 -6.50
CA GLN A 81 5.03 15.75 -6.24
C GLN A 81 4.21 14.47 -5.99
N ALA A 82 2.88 14.53 -6.05
CA ALA A 82 2.03 13.38 -5.73
C ALA A 82 2.11 12.23 -6.74
N LEU A 83 2.59 12.48 -7.97
CA LEU A 83 2.81 11.48 -9.03
C LEU A 83 1.60 10.55 -9.25
N LEU A 84 0.38 11.10 -9.28
CA LEU A 84 -0.87 10.30 -9.42
C LEU A 84 -0.94 9.49 -10.72
N ASN A 85 -0.14 9.83 -11.73
CA ASN A 85 0.03 9.04 -12.95
C ASN A 85 0.65 7.65 -12.69
N LEU A 86 1.23 7.40 -11.51
CA LEU A 86 1.68 6.07 -11.11
C LEU A 86 0.52 5.11 -10.79
N VAL A 87 -0.65 5.62 -10.40
CA VAL A 87 -1.85 4.77 -10.19
C VAL A 87 -2.24 4.01 -11.46
N PRO A 88 -2.48 4.66 -12.62
CA PRO A 88 -2.77 3.93 -13.85
C PRO A 88 -1.57 3.13 -14.38
N LEU A 89 -0.33 3.55 -14.09
CA LEU A 89 0.85 2.75 -14.41
C LEU A 89 0.83 1.40 -13.66
N TYR A 90 0.64 1.43 -12.33
CA TYR A 90 0.57 0.25 -11.49
C TYR A 90 -0.54 -0.69 -11.96
N LYS A 91 -1.71 -0.17 -12.32
CA LYS A 91 -2.81 -0.97 -12.87
C LYS A 91 -2.45 -1.73 -14.15
N ARG A 92 -1.64 -1.12 -15.02
CA ARG A 92 -1.18 -1.77 -16.25
C ARG A 92 -0.14 -2.85 -15.98
N HIS A 93 0.75 -2.63 -15.02
CA HIS A 93 1.86 -3.54 -14.73
C HIS A 93 1.51 -4.67 -13.75
N PHE A 94 0.51 -4.47 -12.89
CA PHE A 94 0.08 -5.41 -11.85
C PHE A 94 -1.44 -5.65 -11.94
N PRO A 95 -1.96 -6.12 -13.09
CA PRO A 95 -3.41 -6.20 -13.35
C PRO A 95 -4.16 -7.20 -12.45
N GLU A 96 -3.45 -8.14 -11.81
CA GLU A 96 -4.01 -9.10 -10.87
C GLU A 96 -4.20 -8.54 -9.46
N LEU A 97 -3.57 -7.40 -9.15
CA LEU A 97 -3.65 -6.76 -7.84
C LEU A 97 -4.64 -5.60 -7.81
N VAL A 98 -5.26 -5.39 -6.65
CA VAL A 98 -6.01 -4.16 -6.41
C VAL A 98 -5.02 -3.01 -6.25
N VAL A 99 -5.12 -1.99 -7.09
CA VAL A 99 -4.29 -0.79 -6.99
C VAL A 99 -5.05 0.31 -6.26
N GLY A 100 -4.41 0.96 -5.31
CA GLY A 100 -4.94 2.10 -4.59
C GLY A 100 -3.93 3.22 -4.37
N TYR A 101 -4.27 4.14 -3.48
CA TYR A 101 -3.51 5.34 -3.15
C TYR A 101 -3.49 5.54 -1.63
N SER A 102 -2.30 5.76 -1.06
CA SER A 102 -2.09 6.18 0.32
C SER A 102 -1.52 7.59 0.30
N GLY A 103 -2.35 8.55 0.71
CA GLY A 103 -2.11 9.97 0.51
C GLY A 103 -1.61 10.66 1.77
N HIS A 104 -0.52 11.43 1.63
CA HIS A 104 0.07 12.26 2.69
C HIS A 104 0.01 13.76 2.35
N GLU A 105 -0.80 14.15 1.38
CA GLU A 105 -1.06 15.54 0.99
C GLU A 105 -1.96 16.27 1.99
N LEU A 106 -2.10 17.59 1.85
CA LEU A 106 -3.17 18.36 2.48
C LEU A 106 -4.41 18.40 1.58
N GLY A 107 -5.59 18.52 2.18
CA GLY A 107 -6.87 18.55 1.47
C GLY A 107 -7.34 17.17 1.01
N LEU A 108 -8.32 17.13 0.11
CA LEU A 108 -8.92 15.89 -0.42
C LEU A 108 -8.84 15.79 -1.95
N GLN A 109 -8.35 16.84 -2.62
CA GLN A 109 -8.36 16.98 -4.07
C GLN A 109 -7.58 15.84 -4.74
N LEU A 110 -6.38 15.52 -4.23
CA LEU A 110 -5.57 14.42 -4.76
C LEU A 110 -6.17 13.05 -4.43
N SER A 111 -6.76 12.90 -3.24
CA SER A 111 -7.50 11.69 -2.88
C SER A 111 -8.64 11.43 -3.87
N VAL A 112 -9.44 12.44 -4.21
CA VAL A 112 -10.51 12.35 -5.22
C VAL A 112 -9.93 12.09 -6.61
N ALA A 113 -8.88 12.82 -7.00
CA ALA A 113 -8.22 12.63 -8.29
C ALA A 113 -7.63 11.22 -8.45
N SER A 114 -7.15 10.60 -7.36
CA SER A 114 -6.63 9.22 -7.37
C SER A 114 -7.70 8.20 -7.78
N VAL A 115 -8.96 8.42 -7.36
CA VAL A 115 -10.10 7.58 -7.74
C VAL A 115 -10.36 7.69 -9.25
N LEU A 116 -10.35 8.91 -9.79
CA LEU A 116 -10.46 9.14 -11.23
C LEU A 116 -9.29 8.54 -12.02
N ALA A 117 -8.09 8.55 -11.44
CA ALA A 117 -6.89 7.88 -11.99
C ALA A 117 -6.98 6.34 -11.90
N GLY A 118 -7.98 5.81 -11.19
CA GLY A 118 -8.33 4.40 -11.16
C GLY A 118 -8.02 3.68 -9.85
N ALA A 119 -7.62 4.38 -8.79
CA ALA A 119 -7.43 3.82 -7.46
C ALA A 119 -8.73 3.21 -6.93
N ARG A 120 -8.63 2.05 -6.28
CA ARG A 120 -9.76 1.32 -5.68
C ARG A 120 -9.74 1.32 -4.15
N ILE A 121 -8.64 1.79 -3.57
CA ILE A 121 -8.46 2.01 -2.14
C ILE A 121 -7.86 3.42 -1.99
N VAL A 122 -8.38 4.20 -1.05
CA VAL A 122 -7.84 5.51 -0.68
C VAL A 122 -7.58 5.50 0.83
N GLU A 123 -6.35 5.74 1.23
CA GLU A 123 -5.92 5.80 2.64
C GLU A 123 -5.47 7.23 2.98
N ARG A 124 -5.90 7.74 4.14
CA ARG A 124 -5.60 9.10 4.62
C ARG A 124 -5.38 9.13 6.11
N HIS A 125 -4.47 10.00 6.54
CA HIS A 125 -4.38 10.39 7.94
C HIS A 125 -5.58 11.27 8.31
N PHE A 126 -6.14 11.04 9.49
CA PHE A 126 -7.16 11.88 10.08
C PHE A 126 -6.87 12.10 11.56
N THR A 127 -7.38 13.20 12.09
CA THR A 127 -7.37 13.53 13.52
C THR A 127 -8.70 14.20 13.84
N LEU A 128 -9.15 14.13 15.10
CA LEU A 128 -10.38 14.80 15.54
C LEU A 128 -10.21 16.32 15.64
N ASP A 129 -8.98 16.77 15.89
CA ASP A 129 -8.58 18.17 15.97
C ASP A 129 -7.14 18.34 15.47
N LYS A 130 -6.85 19.43 14.76
CA LYS A 130 -5.60 19.66 14.02
C LYS A 130 -4.64 20.60 14.74
#